data_AF-A0A1G0AJJ0-F1
#
_entry.id   AF-A0A1G0AJJ0-F1
#
_cell.length_a   1.000
_cell.length_b   1.000
_cell.length_c   1.000
_cell.angle_alpha   90.00
_cell.angle_beta   90.00
_cell.angle_gamma   90.00
#
_symmetry.space_group_name_H-M   'P 1'
#
loop_
_entity.id
_entity.type
_entity.pdbx_description
1 polymer ?
#
loop_
_entity_poly.entity_id
_entity_poly.type
_entity_poly.pdbx_seq_one_letter_code
_entity_poly.pdbx_strand_id
1 'polypeptide(L)'
;MAVGRLGPRSPRREEGAMTSEVRPDTAVLVRERLSRDADDPDALFTLAALRANDGDLDEALPILDRVLRIDPRYPGAWILKAKLHGMRGEPDAAAAASARAQEMGP
;
A
#
# COMPACT_ATOMS: atom_id res chain seq x y z
N MET A 1 19.30 -34.54 11.44
CA MET A 1 18.89 -33.72 10.27
C MET A 1 17.85 -32.73 10.76
N ALA A 2 18.13 -31.43 10.63
CA ALA A 2 17.33 -30.35 11.22
C ALA A 2 16.15 -30.00 10.29
N VAL A 3 14.93 -30.04 10.82
CA VAL A 3 13.74 -29.47 10.18
C VAL A 3 13.54 -28.04 10.69
N GLY A 4 13.76 -27.08 9.80
CA GLY A 4 13.56 -25.65 10.05
C GLY A 4 12.08 -25.31 10.19
N ARG A 5 11.79 -24.46 11.20
CA ARG A 5 10.49 -23.80 11.42
C ARG A 5 10.16 -22.87 10.24
N LEU A 6 8.87 -22.70 9.94
CA LEU A 6 8.25 -21.43 9.54
C LEU A 6 6.73 -21.56 9.76
N GLY A 7 6.15 -20.56 10.42
CA GLY A 7 4.90 -20.64 11.18
C GLY A 7 3.60 -20.71 10.37
N PRO A 8 2.44 -20.78 11.06
CA PRO A 8 1.14 -20.87 10.40
C PRO A 8 0.86 -19.61 9.58
N ARG A 9 0.50 -19.82 8.32
CA ARG A 9 -0.07 -18.77 7.44
C ARG A 9 -1.36 -18.27 8.10
N SER A 10 -1.39 -16.99 8.44
CA SER A 10 -2.54 -16.32 9.07
C SER A 10 -3.82 -16.56 8.26
N PRO A 11 -4.97 -16.82 8.91
CA PRO A 11 -6.21 -17.02 8.21
C PRO A 11 -6.68 -15.69 7.61
N ARG A 12 -7.06 -15.74 6.33
CA ARG A 12 -7.87 -14.73 5.64
C ARG A 12 -9.02 -14.33 6.57
N ARG A 13 -9.00 -13.07 7.03
CA ARG A 13 -9.98 -12.53 7.96
C ARG A 13 -11.22 -12.14 7.16
N GLU A 14 -12.08 -13.10 6.89
CA GLU A 14 -13.47 -12.85 6.54
C GLU A 14 -14.32 -12.88 7.81
N GLU A 15 -15.08 -11.79 7.98
CA GLU A 15 -16.30 -11.63 8.77
C GLU A 15 -16.23 -11.53 10.31
N GLY A 16 -16.73 -10.41 10.82
CA GLY A 16 -17.19 -10.29 12.21
C GLY A 16 -17.27 -8.86 12.75
N ALA A 17 -18.30 -8.10 12.35
CA ALA A 17 -19.10 -7.21 13.23
C ALA A 17 -20.05 -6.32 12.41
N MET A 18 -21.30 -6.74 12.28
CA MET A 18 -22.40 -5.80 12.04
C MET A 18 -22.64 -5.02 13.32
N THR A 19 -22.47 -3.69 13.31
CA THR A 19 -23.42 -2.70 13.87
C THR A 19 -22.85 -1.28 13.83
N SER A 20 -23.69 -0.36 13.36
CA SER A 20 -23.65 1.10 13.52
C SER A 20 -22.55 1.88 12.79
N GLU A 21 -22.99 2.64 11.79
CA GLU A 21 -22.20 3.40 10.82
C GLU A 21 -21.47 2.50 9.82
N VAL A 22 -22.18 2.07 8.77
CA VAL A 22 -21.57 1.37 7.62
C VAL A 22 -20.68 2.37 6.90
N ARG A 23 -19.53 2.69 7.49
CA ARG A 23 -18.40 3.16 6.71
C ARG A 23 -18.07 1.99 5.79
N PRO A 24 -18.19 2.15 4.48
CA PRO A 24 -17.87 1.05 3.57
C PRO A 24 -16.46 0.59 3.90
N ASP A 25 -16.26 -0.73 3.99
CA ASP A 25 -14.92 -1.30 4.11
C ASP A 25 -14.04 -0.62 3.07
N THR A 26 -12.92 -0.04 3.48
CA THR A 26 -12.03 0.71 2.58
C THR A 26 -11.70 -0.10 1.33
N ALA A 27 -11.58 -1.42 1.47
CA ALA A 27 -11.39 -2.36 0.37
C ALA A 27 -12.55 -2.39 -0.65
N VAL A 28 -13.81 -2.33 -0.19
CA VAL A 28 -14.99 -2.28 -1.06
C VAL A 28 -15.04 -0.96 -1.83
N LEU A 29 -14.78 0.16 -1.15
CA LEU A 29 -14.73 1.48 -1.77
C LEU A 29 -13.63 1.56 -2.84
N VAL A 30 -12.43 1.05 -2.52
CA VAL A 30 -11.30 0.98 -3.46
C VAL A 30 -11.67 0.13 -4.67
N ARG A 31 -12.28 -1.04 -4.48
CA ARG A 31 -12.69 -1.92 -5.59
C ARG A 31 -13.70 -1.23 -6.50
N GLU A 32 -14.67 -0.53 -5.91
CA GLU A 32 -15.69 0.20 -6.68
C GLU A 32 -15.05 1.33 -7.50
N ARG A 33 -14.18 2.15 -6.88
CA ARG A 33 -13.44 3.22 -7.56
C ARG A 33 -12.63 2.67 -8.72
N LEU A 34 -11.84 1.61 -8.48
CA LEU A 34 -11.02 0.97 -9.51
C LEU A 34 -11.82 0.26 -10.61
N SER A 35 -13.07 -0.13 -10.35
CA SER A 35 -13.95 -0.68 -11.38
C SER A 35 -14.49 0.39 -12.31
N ARG A 36 -14.62 1.64 -11.83
CA ARG A 36 -15.05 2.80 -12.62
C ARG A 36 -13.87 3.44 -13.35
N ASP A 37 -12.74 3.56 -12.66
CA ASP A 37 -11.49 4.09 -13.19
C ASP A 37 -10.30 3.29 -12.65
N ALA A 38 -9.73 2.45 -13.51
CA ALA A 38 -8.62 1.58 -13.15
C ALA A 38 -7.31 2.34 -12.88
N ASP A 39 -7.23 3.62 -13.27
CA ASP A 39 -6.07 4.50 -13.07
C ASP A 39 -6.39 5.65 -12.08
N ASP A 40 -7.41 5.49 -11.23
CA ASP A 40 -7.70 6.44 -10.15
C ASP A 40 -6.54 6.45 -9.13
N PRO A 41 -5.75 7.54 -9.03
CA PRO A 41 -4.55 7.56 -8.21
C PRO A 41 -4.86 7.48 -6.72
N ASP A 42 -5.99 8.02 -6.25
CA ASP A 42 -6.42 7.91 -4.84
C ASP A 42 -6.81 6.48 -4.47
N ALA A 43 -7.54 5.81 -5.36
CA ALA A 43 -7.95 4.42 -5.14
C ALA A 43 -6.73 3.49 -5.19
N LEU A 44 -5.80 3.70 -6.12
CA LEU A 44 -4.54 2.97 -6.20
C LEU A 44 -3.66 3.23 -4.97
N PHE A 45 -3.54 4.48 -4.51
CA PHE A 45 -2.79 4.79 -3.29
C PHE A 45 -3.39 4.10 -2.07
N THR A 46 -4.71 4.15 -1.94
CA THR A 46 -5.42 3.48 -0.84
C THR A 46 -5.24 1.96 -0.92
N LEU A 47 -5.28 1.37 -2.11
CA LEU A 47 -4.99 -0.05 -2.31
C LEU A 47 -3.57 -0.41 -1.86
N ALA A 48 -2.57 0.39 -2.26
CA ALA A 48 -1.19 0.18 -1.86
C ALA A 48 -1.02 0.27 -0.34
N ALA A 49 -1.67 1.24 0.31
CA ALA A 49 -1.66 1.38 1.76
C ALA A 49 -2.29 0.16 2.47
N LEU A 50 -3.39 -0.38 1.94
CA LEU A 50 -4.01 -1.61 2.47
C LEU A 50 -3.07 -2.81 2.34
N ARG A 51 -2.42 -2.99 1.17
CA ARG A 51 -1.43 -4.06 0.94
C ARG A 51 -0.22 -3.93 1.86
N ALA A 52 0.29 -2.71 2.01
CA ALA A 52 1.39 -2.42 2.93
C ALA A 52 1.03 -2.76 4.38
N ASN A 53 -0.20 -2.48 4.81
CA ASN A 53 -0.67 -2.80 6.15
C ASN A 53 -0.82 -4.31 6.39
N ASP A 54 -1.15 -5.08 5.35
CA ASP A 54 -1.18 -6.56 5.42
C ASP A 54 0.24 -7.18 5.45
N GLY A 55 1.26 -6.38 5.15
CA GLY A 55 2.66 -6.83 5.04
C GLY A 55 3.03 -7.28 3.62
N ASP A 56 2.12 -7.16 2.66
CA ASP A 56 2.34 -7.44 1.23
C ASP A 56 3.12 -6.28 0.57
N LEU A 57 4.35 -6.04 1.04
CA LEU A 57 5.19 -4.94 0.55
C LEU A 57 5.52 -5.07 -0.95
N ASP A 58 5.62 -6.32 -1.44
CA ASP A 58 5.92 -6.65 -2.84
C ASP A 58 4.76 -6.28 -3.78
N GLU A 59 3.52 -6.32 -3.29
CA GLU A 59 2.33 -5.89 -4.03
C GLU A 59 2.09 -4.38 -3.90
N ALA A 60 2.43 -3.78 -2.75
CA ALA A 60 2.19 -2.36 -2.49
C ALA A 60 3.10 -1.43 -3.32
N LEU A 61 4.38 -1.77 -3.47
CA LEU A 61 5.37 -0.97 -4.20
C LEU A 61 5.04 -0.75 -5.69
N PRO A 62 4.69 -1.77 -6.49
CA PRO A 62 4.34 -1.56 -7.90
C PRO A 62 3.04 -0.75 -8.06
N ILE A 63 2.10 -0.85 -7.11
CA ILE A 63 0.89 -0.02 -7.12
C ILE A 63 1.27 1.45 -6.88
N LEU A 64 2.16 1.74 -5.93
CA LEU A 64 2.69 3.10 -5.73
C LEU A 64 3.44 3.63 -6.94
N ASP A 65 4.16 2.77 -7.64
CA ASP A 65 4.83 3.17 -8.88
C ASP A 65 3.82 3.57 -9.97
N ARG A 66 2.69 2.86 -10.06
CA ARG A 66 1.59 3.25 -10.93
C ARG A 66 0.98 4.59 -10.52
N VAL A 67 0.74 4.83 -9.22
CA VAL A 67 0.26 6.13 -8.72
C VAL A 67 1.21 7.25 -9.17
N LEU A 68 2.51 7.07 -8.96
CA LEU A 68 3.54 8.06 -9.29
C LEU A 68 3.77 8.24 -10.80
N ARG A 69 3.36 7.27 -11.62
CA ARG A 69 3.35 7.41 -13.08
C ARG A 69 2.16 8.22 -13.57
N ILE A 70 1.02 8.13 -12.89
CA ILE A 70 -0.20 8.90 -13.19
C ILE A 70 -0.06 10.33 -12.67
N ASP A 71 0.32 10.46 -11.40
CA ASP A 71 0.60 11.72 -10.73
C ASP A 71 1.96 11.65 -10.01
N PRO A 72 3.04 12.14 -10.65
CA PRO A 72 4.38 12.17 -10.05
C PRO A 72 4.49 13.00 -8.77
N ARG A 73 3.52 13.87 -8.50
CA ARG A 73 3.46 14.74 -7.32
C ARG A 73 2.41 14.27 -6.32
N TYR A 74 1.88 13.05 -6.49
CA TYR A 74 0.81 12.55 -5.66
C TYR A 74 1.19 12.62 -4.16
N PRO A 75 0.38 13.32 -3.34
CA PRO A 75 0.69 13.50 -1.93
C PRO A 75 0.84 12.16 -1.20
N GLY A 76 1.94 11.99 -0.49
CA GLY A 76 2.15 10.80 0.35
C GLY A 76 2.56 9.52 -0.39
N ALA A 77 2.53 9.46 -1.73
CA ALA A 77 3.00 8.28 -2.46
C ALA A 77 4.51 8.05 -2.29
N TRP A 78 5.32 9.10 -2.44
CA TRP A 78 6.78 9.03 -2.20
C TRP A 78 7.12 8.70 -0.74
N ILE A 79 6.35 9.24 0.20
CA ILE A 79 6.51 9.00 1.65
C ILE A 79 6.22 7.53 1.97
N LEU A 80 5.10 7.00 1.46
CA LEU A 80 4.75 5.60 1.67
C LEU A 80 5.79 4.69 1.01
N LYS A 81 6.20 4.97 -0.23
CA LYS A 81 7.24 4.20 -0.95
C LYS A 81 8.55 4.15 -0.16
N ALA A 82 9.00 5.27 0.40
CA ALA A 82 10.17 5.33 1.27
C ALA A 82 10.03 4.44 2.52
N LYS A 83 8.88 4.52 3.20
CA LYS A 83 8.59 3.69 4.37
C LYS A 83 8.63 2.20 4.04
N LEU A 84 8.03 1.78 2.91
CA LEU A 84 8.00 0.37 2.51
C LEU A 84 9.39 -0.16 2.16
N HIS A 85 10.22 0.61 1.46
CA HIS A 85 11.62 0.25 1.23
C HIS A 85 12.41 0.12 2.55
N GLY A 86 12.16 1.01 3.52
CA GLY A 86 12.74 0.89 4.86
C GLY A 86 12.33 -0.41 5.55
N MET A 87 11.06 -0.82 5.44
CA MET A 87 10.56 -2.09 6.00
C MET A 87 11.15 -3.32 5.30
N ARG A 88 11.49 -3.23 4.00
CA ARG A 88 12.17 -4.29 3.24
C ARG A 88 13.68 -4.38 3.52
N GLY A 89 14.24 -3.44 4.29
CA GLY A 89 15.68 -3.36 4.51
C GLY A 89 16.44 -2.82 3.29
N GLU A 90 15.80 -1.98 2.49
CA GLU A 90 16.37 -1.33 1.30
C GLU A 90 16.62 0.17 1.59
N PRO A 91 17.62 0.52 2.41
CA PRO A 91 17.81 1.90 2.89
C PRO A 91 18.15 2.89 1.78
N ASP A 92 18.84 2.44 0.73
CA ASP A 92 19.20 3.28 -0.42
C ASP A 92 17.95 3.73 -1.20
N ALA A 93 17.07 2.78 -1.52
CA ALA A 93 15.79 3.05 -2.16
C ALA A 93 14.86 3.90 -1.28
N ALA A 94 14.87 3.66 0.04
CA ALA A 94 14.12 4.48 1.00
C ALA A 94 14.60 5.93 1.04
N ALA A 95 15.93 6.15 1.03
CA ALA A 95 16.53 7.47 1.00
C ALA A 95 16.21 8.20 -0.31
N ALA A 96 16.30 7.53 -1.45
CA ALA A 96 15.95 8.09 -2.75
C ALA A 96 14.48 8.51 -2.81
N ALA A 97 13.55 7.68 -2.34
CA ALA A 97 12.13 8.01 -2.29
C ALA A 97 11.84 9.16 -1.30
N SER A 98 12.55 9.23 -0.17
CA SER A 98 12.42 10.33 0.79
C SER A 98 12.92 11.66 0.22
N ALA A 99 14.02 11.64 -0.53
CA ALA A 99 14.53 12.83 -1.21
C ALA A 99 13.49 13.36 -2.21
N ARG A 100 12.90 12.46 -3.02
CA ARG A 100 11.82 12.83 -3.93
C ARG A 100 10.62 13.45 -3.21
N ALA A 101 10.22 12.89 -2.07
CA ALA A 101 9.11 13.45 -1.28
C ALA A 101 9.41 14.90 -0.83
N GLN A 102 10.66 15.18 -0.43
CA GLN A 102 11.07 16.54 -0.01
C GLN A 102 11.12 17.52 -1.19
N GLU A 103 11.57 17.07 -2.37
CA GLU A 103 11.63 17.90 -3.57
C GLU A 103 10.24 18.34 -4.06
N MET A 104 9.21 17.51 -3.87
CA MET A 104 7.85 17.82 -4.35
C MET A 104 7.09 18.83 -3.48
N GLY A 105 7.58 19.07 -2.26
CA GLY A 105 6.97 19.98 -1.27
C GLY A 105 5.72 19.40 -0.60
N PRO A 106 5.26 19.99 0.52
CA PRO A 106 3.97 19.71 1.13
C PRO A 106 2.79 20.17 0.25
#